data_AF-A0A961M951-F1
#
_entry.id   AF-A0A961M951-F1
#
_cell.length_a   1.000
_cell.length_b   1.000
_cell.length_c   1.000
_cell.angle_alpha   90.00
_cell.angle_beta   90.00
_cell.angle_gamma   90.00
#
_symmetry.space_group_name_H-M   'P 1'
#
loop_
_entity.id
_entity.type
_entity.pdbx_description
1 polymer ?
#
loop_
_entity_poly.entity_id
_entity_poly.type
_entity_poly.pdbx_seq_one_letter_code
_entity_poly.pdbx_strand_id
1 'polypeptide(L)' 'MARRDRFGAWLVAVLVLVVAGGFVPYGLLADHRGWFTAGFWILFGVTVIVVIAAGVRGWRAR' A
#
# COMPACT_ATOMS: atom_id res chain seq x y z
N MET A 1 0.43 -26.33 -0.57
CA MET A 1 0.81 -25.21 -1.47
C MET A 1 0.17 -23.88 -1.06
N ALA A 2 -1.15 -23.80 -0.83
CA ALA A 2 -1.92 -22.56 -0.54
C ALA A 2 -1.35 -21.52 0.47
N ARG A 3 -0.48 -21.93 1.42
CA ARG A 3 0.08 -21.04 2.46
C ARG A 3 1.32 -20.27 2.00
N ARG A 4 2.13 -20.84 1.09
CA ARG A 4 3.27 -20.14 0.45
C ARG A 4 2.77 -19.08 -0.52
N ASP A 5 1.68 -19.38 -1.21
CA ASP A 5 1.07 -18.50 -2.22
C ASP A 5 0.52 -17.21 -1.59
N ARG A 6 -0.08 -17.28 -0.40
CA ARG A 6 -0.54 -16.09 0.35
C ARG A 6 0.61 -15.19 0.81
N PHE A 7 1.74 -15.77 1.19
CA PHE A 7 2.92 -15.00 1.58
C PHE A 7 3.56 -14.31 0.38
N GLY A 8 3.65 -15.02 -0.76
CA GLY A 8 4.09 -14.42 -2.03
C GLY A 8 3.18 -13.28 -2.48
N ALA A 9 1.86 -13.46 -2.43
CA ALA A 9 0.90 -12.41 -2.77
C ALA A 9 0.99 -11.19 -1.85
N TRP A 10 1.19 -11.39 -0.54
CA TRP A 10 1.43 -10.30 0.39
C TRP A 10 2.73 -9.56 0.08
N LEU A 11 3.80 -10.28 -0.21
CA LEU A 11 5.10 -9.69 -0.54
C LEU A 11 5.02 -8.86 -1.82
N VAL A 12 4.34 -9.36 -2.85
CA VAL A 12 4.07 -8.63 -4.09
C VAL A 12 3.24 -7.37 -3.82
N ALA A 13 2.19 -7.46 -3.00
CA ALA A 13 1.38 -6.31 -2.62
C ALA A 13 2.20 -5.22 -1.89
N VAL A 14 3.10 -5.62 -0.99
CA VAL A 14 4.05 -4.70 -0.32
C VAL A 14 4.97 -4.05 -1.34
N LEU A 15 5.54 -4.84 -2.26
CA LEU A 15 6.46 -4.35 -3.29
C LEU A 15 5.80 -3.31 -4.19
N VAL A 16 4.58 -3.59 -4.65
CA VAL A 16 3.75 -2.64 -5.42
C VAL A 16 3.51 -1.35 -4.62
N LEU A 17 3.20 -1.46 -3.34
CA LEU A 17 2.99 -0.31 -2.46
C LEU A 17 4.24 0.55 -2.28
N VAL A 18 5.40 -0.08 -2.13
CA VAL A 18 6.69 0.62 -2.04
C VAL A 18 7.00 1.34 -3.34
N VAL A 19 6.83 0.68 -4.49
CA VAL A 19 7.04 1.31 -5.80
C VAL A 19 6.04 2.46 -6.02
N ALA A 20 4.77 2.27 -5.69
CA ALA A 20 3.75 3.31 -5.78
C ALA A 20 4.03 4.50 -4.84
N GLY A 21 4.53 4.23 -3.63
CA GLY A 21 4.97 5.25 -2.68
C GLY A 21 6.25 5.99 -3.09
N GLY A 22 7.11 5.36 -3.90
CA GLY A 22 8.27 6.03 -4.52
C GLY A 22 7.89 6.83 -5.76
N PHE A 23 6.84 6.42 -6.47
CA PHE A 23 6.32 7.07 -7.67
C PHE A 23 5.21 8.07 -7.35
N VAL A 24 5.40 8.89 -6.31
CA VAL A 24 4.46 9.98 -6.03
C VAL A 24 4.51 10.95 -7.21
N PRO A 25 3.39 11.21 -7.91
CA PRO A 25 3.39 12.07 -9.08
C PRO A 25 3.41 13.53 -8.65
N TYR A 26 4.55 13.98 -8.13
CA TYR A 26 4.72 15.32 -7.55
C TYR A 26 4.32 16.43 -8.53
N GLY A 27 4.51 16.24 -9.84
CA GLY A 27 4.07 17.19 -10.87
C GLY A 27 2.54 17.35 -10.94
N LEU A 28 1.78 16.25 -10.89
CA LEU A 28 0.30 16.27 -10.88
C LEU A 28 -0.25 16.77 -9.53
N LEU A 29 0.38 16.39 -8.43
CA LEU A 29 -0.02 16.82 -7.09
C LEU A 29 0.32 18.30 -6.84
N ALA A 30 1.38 18.83 -7.46
CA ALA A 30 1.77 20.24 -7.33
C ALA A 30 0.74 21.18 -7.96
N ASP A 31 0.09 20.76 -9.04
CA ASP A 31 -0.92 21.53 -9.78
C ASP A 31 -2.33 21.38 -9.17
N HIS A 32 -2.54 20.39 -8.30
CA HIS A 32 -3.81 20.11 -7.62
C HIS A 32 -3.68 20.24 -6.10
N ARG A 33 -3.66 21.49 -5.62
CA ARG A 33 -3.66 21.80 -4.19
C ARG A 33 -5.05 21.66 -3.58
N GLY A 34 -5.13 21.05 -2.38
CA GLY A 34 -6.37 20.91 -1.61
C GLY A 34 -6.86 19.46 -1.48
N TRP A 35 -8.16 19.25 -1.68
CA TRP A 35 -8.85 17.97 -1.41
C TRP A 35 -8.31 16.77 -2.20
N PHE A 36 -7.81 16.97 -3.42
CA PHE A 36 -7.25 15.90 -4.25
C PHE A 36 -5.97 15.31 -3.64
N THR A 37 -5.05 16.19 -3.23
CA THR A 37 -3.81 15.80 -2.54
C THR A 37 -4.12 15.10 -1.21
N ALA A 38 -5.08 15.62 -0.42
CA ALA A 38 -5.51 14.98 0.82
C ALA A 38 -6.11 13.58 0.56
N GLY A 39 -6.97 13.44 -0.46
CA GLY A 39 -7.57 12.17 -0.84
C GLY A 39 -6.53 11.12 -1.26
N PHE A 40 -5.53 11.52 -2.05
CA PHE A 40 -4.41 10.64 -2.44
C PHE A 40 -3.67 10.10 -1.21
N TRP A 41 -3.28 10.97 -0.29
CA TRP A 41 -2.54 10.57 0.91
C TRP A 41 -3.38 9.70 1.85
N ILE A 42 -4.67 10.00 2.01
CA ILE A 42 -5.58 9.18 2.82
C ILE A 42 -5.71 7.79 2.19
N LEU A 43 -5.99 7.71 0.89
CA LEU A 43 -6.15 6.43 0.20
C LEU A 43 -4.87 5.59 0.26
N PHE A 44 -3.72 6.23 0.02
CA PHE A 44 -2.42 5.58 0.13
C PHE A 44 -2.18 5.07 1.55
N GLY A 45 -2.38 5.91 2.56
CA GLY A 45 -2.23 5.54 3.98
C GLY A 45 -3.14 4.39 4.41
N VAL A 46 -4.42 4.41 4.00
CA VAL A 46 -5.37 3.31 4.28
C VAL A 46 -4.88 2.02 3.63
N THR A 47 -4.39 2.08 2.39
CA THR A 47 -3.88 0.89 1.69
C THR A 47 -2.65 0.32 2.40
N VAL A 48 -1.71 1.16 2.86
CA VAL A 48 -0.57 0.75 3.69
C VAL A 48 -1.06 0.04 4.96
N ILE A 49 -2.01 0.63 5.69
CA ILE A 49 -2.55 0.06 6.93
C ILE A 49 -3.18 -1.32 6.68
N VAL A 50 -3.97 -1.48 5.63
CA VAL A 50 -4.61 -2.76 5.27
C VAL A 50 -3.55 -3.83 4.98
N VAL A 51 -2.50 -3.50 4.22
CA VAL A 51 -1.43 -4.45 3.89
C VAL A 51 -0.61 -4.84 5.12
N ILE A 52 -0.31 -3.90 6.02
CA ILE A 52 0.35 -4.20 7.30
C ILE A 52 -0.56 -5.09 8.16
N ALA A 53 -1.84 -4.74 8.31
CA ALA A 53 -2.78 -5.53 9.10
C ALA A 53 -2.95 -6.96 8.56
N ALA A 54 -3.02 -7.11 7.23
CA ALA A 54 -3.05 -8.42 6.57
C ALA A 54 -1.76 -9.22 6.84
N GLY A 55 -0.60 -8.57 6.79
CA GLY A 55 0.69 -9.16 7.14
C GLY A 55 0.75 -9.63 8.59
N VAL A 56 0.36 -8.77 9.54
CA VAL A 56 0.35 -9.09 10.98
C VAL A 56 -0.61 -10.24 11.31
N ARG A 57 -1.82 -10.25 10.73
CA ARG A 57 -2.75 -11.38 10.88
C ARG A 57 -2.17 -12.67 10.29
N GLY A 58 -1.52 -12.58 9.13
CA GLY A 58 -0.85 -13.71 8.50
C GLY A 58 0.33 -14.25 9.31
N TRP A 59 1.01 -13.40 10.08
CA TRP A 59 2.09 -13.77 11.00
C TRP A 59 1.59 -14.39 12.29
N ARG A 60 0.54 -13.84 12.92
CA ARG A 60 -0.06 -14.42 14.15
C ARG A 60 -0.78 -15.76 13.93
N ALA A 61 -1.18 -16.05 12.69
CA ALA A 61 -1.79 -17.33 12.31
C ALA A 61 -0.75 -18.43 11.94
N ARG A 62 0.55 -18.13 12.08
CA ARG A 62 1.65 -19.11 12.03
C ARG A 62 2.02 -19.52 13.43
#